data_AF-A0AA36MHJ5-F1
#
_entry.id   AF-A0AA36MHJ5-F1
#
_cell.length_a   1.000
_cell.length_b   1.000
_cell.length_c   1.000
_cell.angle_alpha   90.00
_cell.angle_beta   90.00
_cell.angle_gamma   90.00
#
_symmetry.space_group_name_H-M   'P 1'
#
loop_
_entity.id
_entity.type
_entity.pdbx_description
1 polymer ?
#
loop_
_entity_poly.entity_id
_entity_poly.type
_entity_poly.pdbx_seq_one_letter_code
_entity_poly.pdbx_strand_id
1 'polypeptide(L)'
;MYSIQNHSIGEAPQFSSKERAIWRKCRTQITFREYMRYQAMTDTSRLSLHKQRRCFMVGSQYLNLDICTVLPPSACPLQIDGHLMFLETYTTIPKGEPLPLPDFLTIEKEITGQSAYSMYFMSKKPDAVCEVEEFFGAAEFKDD
;
A
#
# COMPACT_ATOMS: atom_id res chain seq x y z
N MET A 1 0.68 -9.29 -17.46
CA MET A 1 0.32 -10.21 -16.37
C MET A 1 -0.08 -9.41 -15.15
N TYR A 2 -1.05 -9.90 -14.36
CA TYR A 2 -1.66 -9.15 -13.25
C TYR A 2 -1.52 -9.89 -11.93
N SER A 3 -1.33 -9.15 -10.84
CA SER A 3 -1.30 -9.71 -9.49
C SER A 3 -2.53 -9.29 -8.67
N ILE A 4 -3.23 -10.25 -8.05
CA ILE A 4 -4.43 -9.94 -7.25
C ILE A 4 -4.08 -9.64 -5.80
N GLN A 5 -4.64 -8.57 -5.26
CA GLN A 5 -4.71 -8.30 -3.82
C GLN A 5 -6.18 -8.26 -3.36
N ASN A 6 -6.58 -9.31 -2.64
CA ASN A 6 -7.90 -9.43 -2.01
C ASN A 6 -7.90 -8.79 -0.62
N HIS A 7 -8.81 -7.87 -0.37
CA HIS A 7 -9.11 -7.42 0.99
C HIS A 7 -10.36 -8.15 1.49
N SER A 8 -10.17 -9.17 2.32
CA SER A 8 -11.26 -9.72 3.15
C SER A 8 -11.81 -8.60 4.02
N ILE A 9 -13.13 -8.50 4.17
CA ILE A 9 -13.74 -7.65 5.21
C ILE A 9 -13.38 -8.28 6.55
N GLY A 10 -12.21 -7.93 7.08
CA GLY A 10 -11.85 -8.27 8.45
C GLY A 10 -12.79 -7.53 9.40
N GLU A 11 -13.30 -8.22 10.41
CA GLU A 11 -14.02 -7.57 11.51
C GLU A 11 -13.17 -6.43 12.07
N ALA A 12 -13.81 -5.28 12.30
CA ALA A 12 -13.16 -4.16 12.95
C ALA A 12 -12.65 -4.63 14.32
N PRO A 13 -11.35 -4.46 14.65
CA PRO A 13 -10.87 -4.89 15.95
C PRO A 13 -11.59 -4.09 17.03
N GLN A 14 -12.16 -4.79 18.02
CA GLN A 14 -12.82 -4.14 19.16
C GLN A 14 -11.75 -3.57 20.10
N PHE A 15 -11.38 -2.30 19.89
CA PHE A 15 -10.42 -1.60 20.74
C PHE A 15 -11.08 -0.98 21.98
N SER A 16 -10.41 -1.14 23.13
CA SER A 16 -10.73 -0.44 24.37
C SER A 16 -10.74 1.07 24.16
N SER A 17 -11.60 1.81 24.89
CA SER A 17 -11.70 3.27 24.79
C SER A 17 -10.36 3.99 25.03
N LYS A 18 -9.42 3.38 25.75
CA LYS A 18 -8.06 3.90 25.97
C LYS A 18 -7.11 3.65 24.78
N GLU A 19 -7.28 2.55 24.07
CA GLU A 19 -6.45 2.18 22.90
C GLU A 19 -6.83 2.96 21.63
N ARG A 20 -8.09 3.41 21.54
CA ARG A 20 -8.56 4.26 20.43
C ARG A 20 -7.89 5.64 20.38
N ALA A 21 -7.31 6.11 21.48
CA ALA A 21 -6.63 7.40 21.53
C ALA A 21 -5.24 7.38 20.85
N ILE A 22 -4.61 6.20 20.75
CA ILE A 22 -3.21 6.05 20.33
C ILE A 22 -3.06 5.93 18.80
N TRP A 23 -4.11 5.50 18.09
CA TRP A 23 -4.09 5.35 16.62
C TRP A 23 -5.10 6.27 15.93
N ARG A 24 -4.91 7.59 16.03
CA ARG A 24 -5.68 8.54 15.21
C ARG A 24 -5.07 8.69 13.82
N LYS A 25 -5.74 8.14 12.81
CA LYS A 25 -5.49 8.46 11.40
C LYS A 25 -6.19 9.77 11.05
N CYS A 26 -5.47 10.88 11.09
CA CYS A 26 -5.96 12.17 10.63
C CYS A 26 -5.76 12.31 9.10
N ARG A 27 -6.83 12.65 8.38
CA ARG A 27 -6.79 13.02 6.95
C ARG A 27 -7.30 14.45 6.83
N THR A 28 -6.52 15.31 6.21
CA THR A 28 -6.88 16.71 5.94
C THR A 28 -6.76 16.98 4.44
N GLN A 29 -7.68 17.77 3.91
CA GLN A 29 -7.55 18.28 2.54
C GLN A 29 -6.52 19.40 2.54
N ILE A 30 -5.60 19.37 1.59
CA ILE A 30 -4.55 20.38 1.44
C ILE A 30 -4.68 21.04 0.07
N THR A 31 -4.27 22.30 0.01
CA THR A 31 -4.14 23.05 -1.24
C THR A 31 -2.90 22.63 -2.00
N PHE A 32 -2.86 22.92 -3.31
CA PHE A 32 -1.68 22.64 -4.13
C PHE A 32 -0.40 23.30 -3.60
N ARG A 33 -0.51 24.53 -3.08
CA ARG A 33 0.65 25.25 -2.49
C ARG A 33 1.20 24.54 -1.25
N GLU A 34 0.31 24.04 -0.39
CA GLU A 34 0.71 23.26 0.79
C GLU A 34 1.33 21.94 0.39
N TYR A 35 0.76 21.25 -0.60
CA TYR A 35 1.34 20.04 -1.17
C TYR A 35 2.79 20.26 -1.63
N MET A 36 3.05 21.32 -2.41
CA MET A 36 4.41 21.63 -2.87
C MET A 36 5.39 21.90 -1.70
N ARG A 37 4.93 22.54 -0.62
CA ARG A 37 5.75 22.76 0.58
C ARG A 37 6.06 21.46 1.30
N TYR A 38 5.06 20.60 1.51
CA TYR A 38 5.26 19.31 2.16
C TYR A 38 6.09 18.36 1.31
N GLN A 39 6.01 18.47 -0.02
CA GLN A 39 6.84 17.71 -0.93
C GLN A 39 8.34 17.99 -0.72
N ALA A 40 8.72 19.22 -0.34
CA ALA A 40 10.10 19.55 0.00
C ALA A 40 10.57 18.96 1.36
N MET A 41 9.63 18.57 2.22
CA MET A 41 9.87 18.02 3.56
C MET A 41 9.64 16.51 3.61
N THR A 42 9.57 15.82 2.47
CA THR A 42 9.32 14.38 2.42
C THR A 42 10.48 13.59 2.99
N ASP A 43 10.15 12.46 3.61
CA ASP A 43 11.09 11.44 4.05
C ASP A 43 12.09 11.06 2.95
N THR A 44 13.38 11.30 3.21
CA THR A 44 14.47 11.02 2.27
C THR A 44 14.73 9.53 2.10
N SER A 45 14.28 8.68 3.03
CA SER A 45 14.43 7.22 2.95
C SER A 45 13.49 6.56 1.93
N ARG A 46 12.57 7.34 1.34
CA ARG A 46 11.52 6.85 0.45
C ARG A 46 11.51 7.51 -0.92
N LEU A 47 10.88 6.81 -1.86
CA LEU A 47 10.63 7.23 -3.23
C LEU A 47 9.13 7.36 -3.47
N SER A 48 8.78 8.33 -4.31
CA SER A 48 7.42 8.49 -4.81
C SER A 48 7.07 7.36 -5.75
N LEU A 49 5.95 6.70 -5.51
CA LEU A 49 5.39 5.68 -6.40
C LEU A 49 4.43 6.35 -7.37
N HIS A 50 4.75 6.27 -8.67
CA HIS A 50 3.88 6.77 -9.73
C HIS A 50 3.06 5.62 -10.29
N LYS A 51 1.74 5.76 -10.19
CA LYS A 51 0.80 4.75 -10.66
C LYS A 51 -0.37 5.37 -11.41
N GLN A 52 -0.79 4.68 -12.46
CA GLN A 52 -2.00 4.96 -13.19
C GLN A 52 -3.05 3.91 -12.80
N ARG A 53 -4.14 4.36 -12.17
CA ARG A 53 -5.26 3.50 -11.77
C ARG A 53 -6.34 3.50 -12.84
N ARG A 54 -6.73 2.32 -13.32
CA ARG A 54 -7.88 2.10 -14.20
C ARG A 54 -8.94 1.32 -13.42
N CYS A 55 -10.12 1.89 -13.30
CA CYS A 55 -11.23 1.24 -12.61
C CYS A 55 -12.23 0.73 -13.64
N PHE A 56 -12.67 -0.52 -13.49
CA PHE A 56 -13.69 -1.09 -14.36
C PHE A 56 -14.53 -2.12 -13.59
N MET A 57 -15.68 -2.44 -14.16
CA MET A 57 -16.64 -3.36 -13.57
C MET A 57 -16.81 -4.58 -14.47
N VAL A 58 -16.80 -5.77 -13.88
CA VAL A 58 -17.01 -7.03 -14.59
C VAL A 58 -18.07 -7.81 -13.84
N GLY A 59 -19.24 -7.97 -14.45
CA GLY A 59 -20.42 -8.47 -13.76
C GLY A 59 -20.79 -7.57 -12.57
N SER A 60 -20.72 -8.12 -11.36
CA SER A 60 -20.98 -7.42 -10.10
C SER A 60 -19.71 -7.03 -9.33
N GLN A 61 -18.52 -7.24 -9.90
CA GLN A 61 -17.25 -6.99 -9.23
C GLN A 61 -16.61 -5.69 -9.71
N TYR A 62 -16.14 -4.90 -8.75
CA TYR A 62 -15.41 -3.67 -9.01
C TYR A 62 -13.91 -3.93 -8.91
N LEU A 63 -13.20 -3.68 -10.00
CA LEU A 63 -11.79 -3.99 -10.17
C LEU A 63 -10.99 -2.69 -10.33
N ASN A 64 -9.90 -2.57 -9.56
CA ASN A 64 -8.93 -1.49 -9.68
C ASN A 64 -7.62 -2.04 -10.22
N LEU A 65 -7.25 -1.64 -11.44
CA LEU A 65 -5.98 -1.98 -12.04
C LEU A 65 -4.98 -0.83 -11.87
N ASP A 66 -3.96 -1.03 -11.04
CA ASP A 66 -2.84 -0.10 -10.85
C ASP A 66 -1.67 -0.50 -11.74
N ILE A 67 -1.27 0.41 -12.63
CA ILE A 67 -0.10 0.26 -13.49
C ILE A 67 0.99 1.18 -12.94
N CYS A 68 2.10 0.62 -12.47
CA CYS A 68 3.25 1.40 -12.02
C CYS A 68 4.01 1.94 -13.24
N THR A 69 4.04 3.26 -13.41
CA THR A 69 4.68 3.92 -14.56
C THR A 69 6.17 4.16 -14.35
N VAL A 70 6.58 4.40 -13.10
CA VAL A 70 7.98 4.56 -12.70
C VAL A 70 8.25 3.58 -11.58
N LEU A 71 9.24 2.72 -11.79
CA LEU A 71 9.54 1.65 -10.86
C LEU A 71 10.73 2.03 -9.99
N PRO A 72 10.57 2.07 -8.66
CA PRO A 72 11.69 2.27 -7.77
C PRO A 72 12.61 1.04 -7.80
N PRO A 73 13.91 1.19 -7.49
CA PRO A 73 14.87 0.09 -7.48
C PRO A 73 14.44 -1.10 -6.61
N SER A 74 13.79 -0.83 -5.48
CA SER A 74 13.28 -1.85 -4.55
C SER A 74 12.14 -2.71 -5.11
N ALA A 75 11.44 -2.23 -6.15
CA ALA A 75 10.38 -2.97 -6.83
C ALA A 75 10.84 -3.63 -8.15
N CYS A 76 12.09 -3.41 -8.58
CA CYS A 76 12.63 -3.98 -9.82
C CYS A 76 12.54 -5.52 -9.89
N PRO A 77 12.84 -6.28 -8.81
CA PRO A 77 12.73 -7.74 -8.84
C PRO A 77 11.29 -8.27 -8.90
N LEU A 78 10.30 -7.41 -8.66
CA LEU A 78 8.88 -7.79 -8.65
C LEU A 78 8.23 -7.65 -10.03
N GLN A 79 8.99 -7.17 -11.02
CA GLN A 79 8.51 -6.98 -12.39
C GLN A 79 8.25 -8.31 -13.09
N ILE A 80 7.22 -8.32 -13.92
CA ILE A 80 7.00 -9.37 -14.91
C ILE A 80 7.01 -8.71 -16.28
N ASP A 81 7.86 -9.22 -17.18
CA ASP A 81 8.06 -8.68 -18.53
C ASP A 81 8.34 -7.16 -18.54
N GLY A 82 9.11 -6.69 -17.54
CA GLY A 82 9.48 -5.28 -17.39
C GLY A 82 8.36 -4.36 -16.88
N HIS A 83 7.20 -4.91 -16.51
CA HIS A 83 6.05 -4.15 -16.02
C HIS A 83 5.62 -4.64 -14.64
N LEU A 84 5.01 -3.75 -13.85
CA LEU A 84 4.40 -4.09 -12.58
C LEU A 84 2.97 -3.57 -12.55
N MET A 85 2.03 -4.51 -12.48
CA MET A 85 0.59 -4.22 -12.52
C MET A 85 -0.15 -4.98 -11.41
N PHE A 86 -1.01 -4.28 -10.68
CA PHE A 86 -1.80 -4.82 -9.60
C PHE A 86 -3.28 -4.75 -9.92
N LEU A 87 -3.99 -5.85 -9.70
CA LEU A 87 -5.44 -5.91 -9.75
C LEU A 87 -5.97 -6.02 -8.31
N GLU A 88 -6.49 -4.93 -7.77
CA GLU A 88 -7.15 -4.93 -6.46
C GLU A 88 -8.65 -5.15 -6.66
N THR A 89 -9.23 -6.06 -5.87
CA THR A 89 -10.67 -6.32 -5.85
C THR A 89 -11.17 -6.53 -4.43
N TYR A 90 -12.42 -6.15 -4.20
CA TYR A 90 -13.14 -6.47 -2.98
C TYR A 90 -14.18 -7.52 -3.32
N THR A 91 -13.98 -8.73 -2.81
CA THR A 91 -14.80 -9.89 -3.13
C THR A 91 -15.07 -10.72 -1.89
N THR A 92 -16.23 -11.38 -1.88
CA THR A 92 -16.56 -12.42 -0.89
C THR A 92 -16.06 -13.80 -1.31
N ILE A 93 -15.51 -13.92 -2.52
CA ILE A 93 -14.92 -15.15 -3.03
C ILE A 93 -13.63 -15.43 -2.26
N PRO A 94 -13.47 -16.63 -1.68
CA PRO A 94 -12.29 -16.98 -0.92
C PRO A 94 -11.03 -17.01 -1.80
N LYS A 95 -9.86 -16.84 -1.16
CA LYS A 95 -8.57 -16.87 -1.85
C LYS A 95 -8.38 -18.23 -2.55
N GLY A 96 -7.84 -18.21 -3.76
CA GLY A 96 -7.64 -19.41 -4.58
C GLY A 96 -8.84 -19.87 -5.40
N GLU A 97 -10.03 -19.29 -5.22
CA GLU A 97 -11.16 -19.54 -6.12
C GLU A 97 -11.10 -18.66 -7.38
N PRO A 98 -11.60 -19.17 -8.53
CA PRO A 98 -11.55 -18.43 -9.79
C PRO A 98 -12.44 -17.19 -9.73
N LEU A 99 -11.83 -16.02 -9.96
CA LEU A 99 -12.55 -14.76 -10.09
C LEU A 99 -13.07 -14.60 -11.53
N PRO A 100 -14.30 -14.07 -11.71
CA PRO A 100 -14.81 -13.74 -13.02
C PRO A 100 -14.02 -12.55 -13.57
N LEU A 101 -13.11 -12.85 -14.48
CA LEU A 101 -12.29 -11.88 -15.17
C LEU A 101 -12.73 -11.72 -16.61
N PRO A 102 -12.48 -10.54 -17.21
CA PRO A 102 -12.72 -10.37 -18.62
C PRO A 102 -11.63 -11.10 -19.44
N ASP A 103 -11.97 -11.56 -20.63
CA ASP A 103 -11.13 -12.45 -21.46
C ASP A 103 -9.74 -11.86 -21.79
N PHE A 104 -9.60 -10.53 -21.78
CA PHE A 104 -8.32 -9.86 -22.03
C PHE A 104 -7.37 -9.87 -20.82
N LEU A 105 -7.83 -10.31 -19.64
CA LEU A 105 -7.10 -10.21 -18.39
C LEU A 105 -6.68 -11.59 -17.88
N THR A 106 -5.36 -11.83 -17.78
CA THR A 106 -4.80 -13.09 -17.26
C THR A 106 -4.02 -12.85 -15.97
N ILE A 107 -4.51 -13.40 -14.86
CA ILE A 107 -3.80 -13.39 -13.58
C ILE A 107 -2.60 -14.32 -13.69
N GLU A 108 -1.44 -13.85 -13.26
CA GLU A 108 -0.26 -14.69 -13.13
C GLU A 108 -0.09 -15.21 -11.71
N LYS A 109 -0.27 -14.33 -10.72
CA LYS A 109 0.03 -14.65 -9.33
C LYS A 109 -0.91 -13.93 -8.37
N GLU A 110 -1.43 -14.65 -7.37
CA GLU A 110 -2.07 -14.00 -6.22
C GLU A 110 -1.00 -13.50 -5.24
N ILE A 111 -1.01 -12.20 -4.95
CA ILE A 111 -0.04 -11.53 -4.06
C ILE A 111 -0.65 -11.10 -2.73
N THR A 112 -1.92 -11.45 -2.48
CA THR A 112 -2.64 -11.06 -1.27
C THR A 112 -1.87 -11.44 0.01
N GLY A 113 -1.43 -10.44 0.77
CA GLY A 113 -0.72 -10.63 2.04
C GLY A 113 0.81 -10.71 1.91
N GLN A 114 1.36 -10.60 0.70
CA GLN A 114 2.81 -10.52 0.50
C GLN A 114 3.30 -9.10 0.77
N SER A 115 4.04 -8.90 1.86
CA SER A 115 4.53 -7.57 2.28
C SER A 115 5.47 -6.92 1.27
N ALA A 116 6.17 -7.71 0.45
CA ALA A 116 7.05 -7.23 -0.62
C ALA A 116 6.31 -6.38 -1.66
N TYR A 117 5.03 -6.69 -1.93
CA TYR A 117 4.19 -5.95 -2.88
C TYR A 117 3.41 -4.81 -2.23
N SER A 118 3.64 -4.55 -0.94
CA SER A 118 3.04 -3.40 -0.28
C SER A 118 3.65 -2.09 -0.81
N MET A 119 2.81 -1.06 -1.00
CA MET A 119 3.27 0.28 -1.37
C MET A 119 4.34 0.81 -0.39
N TYR A 120 4.25 0.41 0.87
CA TYR A 120 5.24 0.75 1.88
C TYR A 120 6.63 0.19 1.55
N PHE A 121 6.70 -1.11 1.27
CA PHE A 121 7.97 -1.79 0.95
C PHE A 121 8.55 -1.27 -0.37
N MET A 122 7.71 -1.15 -1.40
CA MET A 122 8.11 -0.64 -2.70
C MET A 122 8.61 0.81 -2.66
N SER A 123 8.15 1.62 -1.70
CA SER A 123 8.63 3.00 -1.58
C SER A 123 10.04 3.12 -1.00
N LYS A 124 10.65 2.06 -0.46
CA LYS A 124 11.96 2.15 0.20
C LYS A 124 13.08 2.44 -0.80
N LYS A 125 14.02 3.31 -0.42
CA LYS A 125 15.31 3.45 -1.10
C LYS A 125 16.29 2.37 -0.61
N PRO A 126 17.10 1.79 -1.52
CA PRO A 126 18.07 0.76 -1.15
C PRO A 126 19.21 1.29 -0.26
N ASP A 127 19.56 2.58 -0.34
CA ASP A 127 20.72 3.17 0.36
C ASP A 127 20.34 3.99 1.61
N ALA A 128 19.08 3.97 2.03
CA ALA A 128 18.67 4.70 3.22
C ALA A 128 19.11 3.94 4.48
N VAL A 129 20.09 4.48 5.20
CA VAL A 129 20.43 4.03 6.55
C VAL A 129 19.20 4.25 7.41
N CYS A 130 18.53 3.16 7.80
CA CYS A 130 17.54 3.21 8.86
C CYS A 130 18.32 3.44 10.17
N GLU A 131 18.47 4.70 10.60
CA GLU A 131 18.78 4.95 12.00
C GLU A 131 17.59 4.41 12.80
N VAL A 132 17.80 3.24 13.39
CA VAL A 132 16.96 2.75 14.48
C VAL A 132 17.38 3.60 15.68
N GLU A 133 16.93 4.84 15.76
CA GLU A 133 16.98 5.55 17.03
C GLU A 133 15.94 4.88 17.94
N GLU A 134 16.43 3.90 18.70
CA GLU A 134 15.79 3.37 19.89
C GLU A 134 15.49 4.55 20.82
N PHE A 135 14.23 4.99 20.85
CA PHE A 135 13.77 6.07 21.71
C PHE A 135 13.80 5.59 23.18
N PHE A 136 14.96 5.69 23.83
CA PHE A 136 15.19 5.35 25.23
C PHE A 136 14.68 6.41 26.23
N GLY A 137 13.89 7.40 25.79
CA GLY A 137 13.55 8.58 26.58
C GLY A 137 12.28 8.51 27.45
N ALA A 138 11.53 7.41 27.45
CA ALA A 138 10.23 7.37 28.14
C ALA A 138 10.27 6.96 29.63
N ALA A 139 11.46 6.71 30.21
CA ALA A 139 11.58 6.15 31.56
C ALA A 139 11.83 7.16 32.68
N GLU A 140 12.01 8.45 32.40
CA GLU A 140 12.27 9.48 33.42
C GLU A 140 11.18 10.56 33.45
N PHE A 141 10.01 10.21 33.98
CA PHE A 141 9.19 11.17 34.73
C PHE A 141 8.59 10.41 35.91
N LYS A 142 9.24 10.51 37.06
CA LYS A 142 8.61 10.19 38.34
C LYS A 142 7.95 11.47 38.82
N ASP A 143 6.64 11.43 39.02
CA ASP A 143 5.93 12.49 39.70
C ASP A 143 6.37 12.49 41.18
N ASP A 144 6.94 13.61 41.64
CA ASP A 144 7.15 13.89 43.07
C ASP A 144 5.84 14.38 43.72
#